data_AF-A0AAP2GTE8-F1
#
_entry.id   AF-A0AAP2GTE8-F1
#
_cell.length_a   1.000
_cell.length_b   1.000
_cell.length_c   1.000
_cell.angle_alpha   90.00
_cell.angle_beta   90.00
_cell.angle_gamma   90.00
#
_symmetry.space_group_name_H-M   'P 1'
#
loop_
_entity.id
_entity.type
_entity.pdbx_description
1 polymer ?
#
loop_
_entity_poly.entity_id
_entity_poly.type
_entity_poly.pdbx_seq_one_letter_code
_entity_poly.pdbx_strand_id
1 'polypeptide(L)'
;MENIFTANIKSVLGKHFEKNADDIFDKSQLIQYINEKTRSANKGSKSRSSFANLYAIYVIIEDYIANGYDQKGDYSKYEGALFNKLFARQRELPFGSKLQNHALNNRMNSEFQKYFPSSEFIPILRNHETNRYWINENLLKINLGETSFNIAKAIIEIIDEYAKTKQGAFQRFVKSCEELQEIDKTTPKKIEEFVIGLLAPNIDARLFEIVSYSILKYFYHEQQIIWGFEMDKLNRENLKLYKTGRTNANDGGIDFVMKPLGRFFQVTETLDFKKYFLDIDKIQKYPVTFVIKSTEPTTDLLKKIRDNAGKTYSIKAIVDKYMDCIEEIINIPTINDRFNDAVKQGYLKSILDEIVTQSKVEFNYEDLNEEEED
;
A
#
# COMPACT_ATOMS: atom_id res chain seq x y z
N MET A 1 -5.22 17.90 14.09
CA MET A 1 -4.78 16.62 14.70
C MET A 1 -3.34 16.43 14.29
N GLU A 2 -2.41 16.61 15.22
CA GLU A 2 -0.97 16.50 14.97
C GLU A 2 -0.65 15.10 14.42
N ASN A 3 0.16 15.01 13.35
CA ASN A 3 0.59 13.72 12.82
C ASN A 3 1.43 13.01 13.90
N ILE A 4 1.11 11.75 14.23
CA ILE A 4 1.81 11.00 15.28
C ILE A 4 3.30 10.88 14.96
N PHE A 5 3.67 10.78 13.67
CA PHE A 5 5.07 10.76 13.25
C PHE A 5 5.76 12.13 13.32
N THR A 6 5.02 13.24 13.47
CA THR A 6 5.60 14.57 13.71
C THR A 6 6.49 14.55 14.95
N ALA A 7 6.12 13.81 16.00
CA ALA A 7 6.93 13.71 17.22
C ALA A 7 8.31 13.07 16.92
N ASN A 8 8.36 12.03 16.10
CA ASN A 8 9.61 11.42 15.64
C ASN A 8 10.43 12.41 14.81
N ILE A 9 9.79 13.15 13.90
CA ILE A 9 10.47 14.19 13.11
C ILE A 9 11.07 15.26 14.02
N LYS A 10 10.28 15.83 14.94
CA LYS A 10 10.74 16.83 15.91
C LYS A 10 11.88 16.29 16.78
N SER A 11 11.82 15.02 17.19
CA SER A 11 12.90 14.37 17.93
C SER A 11 14.20 14.29 17.11
N VAL A 12 14.14 13.89 15.84
CA VAL A 12 15.33 13.88 14.96
C VAL A 12 15.86 15.30 14.77
N LEU A 13 15.00 16.28 14.49
CA LEU A 13 15.45 17.68 14.35
C LEU A 13 16.07 18.23 15.64
N GLY A 14 15.54 17.86 16.81
CA GLY A 14 16.12 18.20 18.11
C GLY A 14 17.54 17.67 18.29
N LYS A 15 17.84 16.46 17.80
CA LYS A 15 19.20 15.89 17.84
C LYS A 15 20.18 16.65 16.93
N HIS A 16 19.73 17.10 15.77
CA HIS A 16 20.60 17.76 14.76
C HIS A 16 20.76 19.26 14.98
N PHE A 17 19.74 19.93 15.53
CA PHE A 17 19.65 21.39 15.55
C PHE A 17 19.32 22.00 16.92
N GLU A 18 19.15 21.15 17.94
CA GLU A 18 18.89 21.55 19.33
C GLU A 18 17.74 22.57 19.42
N LYS A 19 18.01 23.77 19.97
CA LYS A 19 17.05 24.86 20.13
C LYS A 19 16.44 25.39 18.83
N ASN A 20 17.06 25.13 17.68
CA ASN A 20 16.59 25.61 16.37
C ASN A 20 15.65 24.62 15.67
N ALA A 21 15.38 23.45 16.29
CA ALA A 21 14.62 22.37 15.67
C ALA A 21 13.21 22.79 15.21
N ASP A 22 12.48 23.52 16.07
CA ASP A 22 11.12 23.97 15.76
C ASP A 22 11.11 25.00 14.63
N ASP A 23 12.03 25.97 14.65
CA ASP A 23 12.18 26.96 13.57
C ASP A 23 12.52 26.32 12.22
N ILE A 24 13.37 25.29 12.22
CA ILE A 24 13.72 24.53 11.00
C ILE A 24 12.50 23.76 10.49
N PHE A 25 11.74 23.13 11.38
CA PHE A 25 10.52 22.42 11.01
C PHE A 25 9.49 23.37 10.37
N ASP A 26 9.32 24.57 10.93
CA ASP A 26 8.34 25.55 10.46
C ASP A 26 8.74 26.24 9.15
N LYS A 27 10.05 26.40 8.89
CA LYS A 27 10.55 27.06 7.68
C LYS A 27 10.87 26.10 6.53
N SER A 28 11.12 24.82 6.79
CA SER A 28 11.48 23.86 5.75
C SER A 28 10.25 23.23 5.08
N GLN A 29 9.95 23.69 3.87
CA GLN A 29 8.91 23.08 3.03
C GLN A 29 9.19 21.60 2.73
N LEU A 30 10.47 21.21 2.62
CA LEU A 30 10.85 19.82 2.36
C LEU A 30 10.57 18.92 3.58
N ILE A 31 10.89 19.36 4.79
CA ILE A 31 10.54 18.64 6.03
C ILE A 31 9.01 18.57 6.19
N GLN A 32 8.30 19.66 5.93
CA GLN A 32 6.84 19.67 5.98
C GLN A 32 6.23 18.70 4.96
N TYR A 33 6.76 18.65 3.74
CA TYR A 33 6.37 17.64 2.75
C TYR A 33 6.62 16.21 3.26
N ILE A 34 7.80 15.94 3.83
CA ILE A 34 8.13 14.63 4.41
C ILE A 34 7.17 14.30 5.56
N ASN A 35 6.81 15.27 6.40
CA ASN A 35 5.81 15.08 7.45
C ASN A 35 4.45 14.68 6.86
N GLU A 36 4.01 15.31 5.78
CA GLU A 36 2.79 14.91 5.05
C GLU A 36 2.89 13.47 4.50
N LYS A 37 4.06 13.07 4.01
CA LYS A 37 4.31 11.73 3.43
C LYS A 37 4.48 10.62 4.46
N THR A 38 4.83 10.97 5.68
CA THR A 38 4.99 10.02 6.79
C THR A 38 3.72 9.89 7.64
N ARG A 39 2.63 10.60 7.29
CA ARG A 39 1.31 10.45 7.95
C ARG A 39 0.82 9.02 8.06
N SER A 40 1.25 8.13 7.16
CA SER A 40 0.86 6.73 7.24
C SER A 40 1.52 5.95 8.35
N ALA A 41 2.59 6.45 8.99
CA ALA A 41 3.39 5.71 9.98
C ALA A 41 2.51 4.97 10.99
N ASN A 42 1.54 5.68 11.54
CA ASN A 42 0.65 5.21 12.60
C ASN A 42 -0.84 5.38 12.27
N LYS A 43 -1.21 5.69 11.02
CA LYS A 43 -2.62 5.77 10.60
C LYS A 43 -3.10 4.45 10.01
N GLY A 44 -4.37 4.16 10.28
CA GLY A 44 -5.10 3.06 9.66
C GLY A 44 -5.19 3.19 8.13
N SER A 45 -5.71 2.13 7.54
CA SER A 45 -5.63 1.65 6.16
C SER A 45 -5.57 2.55 4.95
N LYS A 46 -6.01 3.80 5.08
CA LYS A 46 -6.29 4.69 3.96
C LYS A 46 -5.08 5.49 3.51
N SER A 47 -4.01 5.52 4.31
CA SER A 47 -2.78 6.23 3.95
C SER A 47 -1.75 5.25 3.39
N ARG A 48 -1.60 5.22 2.06
CA ARG A 48 -0.53 4.48 1.37
C ARG A 48 0.83 5.06 1.79
N SER A 49 1.78 4.18 2.11
CA SER A 49 3.15 4.61 2.41
C SER A 49 3.79 5.24 1.16
N SER A 50 4.26 6.47 1.27
CA SER A 50 4.80 7.24 0.14
C SER A 50 6.28 6.95 -0.12
N PHE A 51 6.71 5.68 -0.01
CA PHE A 51 8.11 5.28 -0.18
C PHE A 51 8.68 5.67 -1.56
N ALA A 52 7.86 5.68 -2.61
CA ALA A 52 8.27 6.15 -3.93
C ALA A 52 8.86 7.58 -3.89
N ASN A 53 8.16 8.51 -3.24
CA ASN A 53 8.56 9.91 -3.16
C ASN A 53 9.63 10.14 -2.10
N LEU A 54 9.49 9.51 -0.93
CA LEU A 54 10.47 9.60 0.15
C LEU A 54 11.83 9.09 -0.33
N TYR A 55 11.88 7.94 -1.02
CA TYR A 55 13.15 7.41 -1.51
C TYR A 55 13.69 8.13 -2.73
N ALA A 56 12.85 8.76 -3.56
CA ALA A 56 13.35 9.66 -4.60
C ALA A 56 14.11 10.86 -3.99
N ILE A 57 13.63 11.40 -2.85
CA ILE A 57 14.36 12.43 -2.10
C ILE A 57 15.61 11.82 -1.45
N TYR A 58 15.46 10.68 -0.78
CA TYR A 58 16.53 10.00 -0.04
C TYR A 58 17.76 9.75 -0.90
N VAL A 59 17.62 9.06 -2.04
CA VAL A 59 18.78 8.61 -2.83
C VAL A 59 19.56 9.77 -3.45
N ILE A 60 18.89 10.89 -3.75
CA ILE A 60 19.56 12.08 -4.29
C ILE A 60 20.26 12.86 -3.16
N ILE A 61 19.66 12.92 -1.96
CA ILE A 61 20.33 13.49 -0.79
C ILE A 61 21.50 12.60 -0.32
N GLU A 62 21.36 11.28 -0.40
CA GLU A 62 22.44 10.33 -0.11
C GLU A 62 23.64 10.57 -1.05
N ASP A 63 23.38 10.76 -2.35
CA ASP A 63 24.43 11.14 -3.33
C ASP A 63 25.05 12.50 -3.01
N TYR A 64 24.24 13.51 -2.64
CA TYR A 64 24.72 14.83 -2.21
C TYR A 64 25.66 14.75 -1.00
N ILE A 65 25.31 13.96 0.02
CA ILE A 65 26.13 13.75 1.23
C ILE A 65 27.38 12.93 0.90
N ALA A 66 27.26 11.88 0.08
CA ALA A 66 28.38 11.01 -0.29
C ALA A 66 29.51 11.77 -1.00
N ASN A 67 29.16 12.83 -1.75
CA ASN A 67 30.13 13.74 -2.38
C ASN A 67 30.59 14.88 -1.45
N GLY A 68 30.14 14.93 -0.20
CA GLY A 68 30.59 15.86 0.84
C GLY A 68 29.99 17.27 0.77
N TYR A 69 28.99 17.49 -0.10
CA TYR A 69 28.40 18.81 -0.32
C TYR A 69 27.62 19.35 0.89
N ASP A 70 27.27 18.49 1.85
CA ASP A 70 26.65 18.88 3.12
C ASP A 70 27.58 19.69 4.03
N GLN A 71 28.90 19.55 3.86
CA GLN A 71 29.92 20.20 4.68
C GLN A 71 30.71 21.25 3.90
N LYS A 72 31.15 20.92 2.68
CA LYS A 72 32.04 21.76 1.88
C LYS A 72 31.90 21.44 0.39
N GLY A 73 32.30 22.39 -0.44
CA GLY A 73 32.32 22.22 -1.89
C GLY A 73 31.29 23.08 -2.60
N ASP A 74 31.49 23.22 -3.91
CA ASP A 74 30.64 24.02 -4.76
C ASP A 74 29.68 23.10 -5.53
N TYR A 75 28.52 22.83 -4.93
CA TYR A 75 27.51 21.95 -5.50
C TYR A 75 26.99 22.46 -6.86
N SER A 76 27.10 23.76 -7.14
CA SER A 76 26.71 24.33 -8.44
C SER A 76 27.56 23.81 -9.61
N LYS A 77 28.74 23.25 -9.33
CA LYS A 77 29.65 22.65 -10.31
C LYS A 77 29.50 21.12 -10.43
N TYR A 78 28.60 20.50 -9.67
CA TYR A 78 28.41 19.05 -9.72
C TYR A 78 27.77 18.63 -11.06
N GLU A 79 28.35 17.60 -11.71
CA GLU A 79 27.82 17.04 -12.96
C GLU A 79 26.44 16.38 -12.80
N GLY A 80 26.06 16.04 -11.57
CA GLY A 80 24.77 15.43 -11.23
C GLY A 80 24.84 13.92 -11.12
N ALA A 81 23.86 13.36 -10.41
CA ALA A 81 23.75 11.93 -10.19
C ALA A 81 23.18 11.21 -11.42
N LEU A 82 23.66 10.00 -11.67
CA LEU A 82 23.18 9.11 -12.72
C LEU A 82 21.83 8.47 -12.34
N PHE A 83 20.83 8.58 -13.22
CA PHE A 83 19.51 7.94 -13.02
C PHE A 83 19.60 6.46 -12.61
N ASN A 84 20.39 5.66 -13.34
CA ASN A 84 20.49 4.22 -13.09
C ASN A 84 21.06 3.91 -11.69
N LYS A 85 21.99 4.74 -11.19
CA LYS A 85 22.55 4.58 -9.84
C LYS A 85 21.50 4.90 -8.78
N LEU A 86 20.84 6.05 -8.91
CA LEU A 86 19.77 6.46 -8.00
C LEU A 86 18.62 5.45 -7.96
N PHE A 87 18.22 4.94 -9.13
CA PHE A 87 17.11 4.02 -9.25
C PHE A 87 17.45 2.62 -8.73
N ALA A 88 18.68 2.14 -8.96
CA ALA A 88 19.17 0.90 -8.34
C ALA A 88 19.16 1.02 -6.82
N ARG A 89 19.74 2.11 -6.29
CA ARG A 89 19.78 2.37 -4.85
C ARG A 89 18.39 2.48 -4.23
N GLN A 90 17.45 3.13 -4.92
CA GLN A 90 16.05 3.23 -4.48
C GLN A 90 15.39 1.85 -4.32
N ARG A 91 15.80 0.86 -5.10
CA ARG A 91 15.27 -0.51 -5.05
C ARG A 91 15.90 -1.38 -3.96
N GLU A 92 17.09 -1.02 -3.49
CA GLU A 92 17.76 -1.69 -2.37
C GLU A 92 17.17 -1.30 -1.01
N LEU A 93 16.52 -0.14 -0.92
CA LEU A 93 15.92 0.33 0.33
C LEU A 93 14.71 -0.53 0.75
N PRO A 94 14.40 -0.64 2.05
CA PRO A 94 13.22 -1.36 2.54
C PRO A 94 11.91 -0.98 1.85
N PHE A 95 11.11 -1.96 1.38
CA PHE A 95 9.91 -1.70 0.58
C PHE A 95 10.18 -1.00 -0.78
N GLY A 96 11.45 -0.90 -1.19
CA GLY A 96 11.91 -0.20 -2.39
C GLY A 96 11.96 -1.06 -3.66
N SER A 97 12.10 -2.37 -3.54
CA SER A 97 12.43 -3.27 -4.66
C SER A 97 11.49 -3.21 -5.87
N LYS A 98 10.23 -2.83 -5.65
CA LYS A 98 9.20 -2.72 -6.70
C LYS A 98 8.83 -1.29 -7.07
N LEU A 99 9.56 -0.30 -6.56
CA LEU A 99 9.30 1.09 -6.89
C LEU A 99 9.53 1.36 -8.37
N GLN A 100 8.59 2.10 -8.95
CA GLN A 100 8.67 2.60 -10.32
C GLN A 100 9.45 3.93 -10.34
N ASN A 101 10.04 4.24 -11.47
CA ASN A 101 10.87 5.45 -11.67
C ASN A 101 10.08 6.77 -11.72
N HIS A 102 8.74 6.72 -11.73
CA HIS A 102 7.91 7.92 -11.90
C HIS A 102 8.15 9.00 -10.85
N ALA A 103 8.52 8.61 -9.62
CA ALA A 103 8.79 9.54 -8.52
C ALA A 103 10.03 10.41 -8.79
N LEU A 104 11.14 9.79 -9.19
CA LEU A 104 12.37 10.49 -9.62
C LEU A 104 12.11 11.39 -10.83
N ASN A 105 11.23 10.97 -11.75
CA ASN A 105 11.03 11.68 -13.00
C ASN A 105 10.20 12.96 -12.86
N ASN A 106 8.99 12.87 -12.30
CA ASN A 106 8.06 14.02 -12.24
C ASN A 106 7.08 13.95 -11.07
N ARG A 107 6.64 12.74 -10.67
CA ARG A 107 5.51 12.57 -9.74
C ARG A 107 5.77 13.24 -8.39
N MET A 108 7.00 13.17 -7.88
CA MET A 108 7.33 13.79 -6.59
C MET A 108 7.28 15.32 -6.65
N ASN A 109 7.88 15.93 -7.67
CA ASN A 109 7.83 17.38 -7.87
C ASN A 109 6.40 17.89 -8.08
N SER A 110 5.62 17.25 -8.94
CA SER A 110 4.23 17.65 -9.19
C SER A 110 3.36 17.53 -7.94
N GLU A 111 3.65 16.56 -7.08
CA GLU A 111 2.94 16.41 -5.81
C GLU A 111 3.40 17.45 -4.78
N PHE A 112 4.71 17.70 -4.65
CA PHE A 112 5.25 18.75 -3.80
C PHE A 112 4.61 20.11 -4.11
N GLN A 113 4.52 20.48 -5.38
CA GLN A 113 3.88 21.73 -5.82
C GLN A 113 2.39 21.82 -5.49
N LYS A 114 1.67 20.69 -5.35
CA LYS A 114 0.26 20.72 -4.89
C LYS A 114 0.15 21.11 -3.42
N TYR A 115 1.14 20.77 -2.59
CA TYR A 115 1.19 21.18 -1.19
C TYR A 115 1.75 22.60 -1.03
N PHE A 116 2.72 22.98 -1.87
CA PHE A 116 3.41 24.27 -1.80
C PHE A 116 3.36 25.00 -3.15
N PRO A 117 2.18 25.48 -3.59
CA PRO A 117 2.00 26.09 -4.92
C PRO A 117 2.73 27.44 -5.08
N SER A 118 3.06 28.11 -3.98
CA SER A 118 3.82 29.35 -3.95
C SER A 118 5.33 29.15 -3.81
N SER A 119 5.81 27.90 -3.75
CA SER A 119 7.25 27.64 -3.69
C SER A 119 7.91 27.98 -5.02
N GLU A 120 8.98 28.78 -4.96
CA GLU A 120 9.84 29.08 -6.12
C GLU A 120 10.71 27.88 -6.51
N PHE A 121 10.83 26.89 -5.61
CA PHE A 121 11.75 25.77 -5.75
C PHE A 121 11.01 24.44 -5.85
N ILE A 122 11.52 23.57 -6.73
CA ILE A 122 11.13 22.15 -6.76
C ILE A 122 12.24 21.28 -6.14
N PRO A 123 11.91 20.16 -5.48
CA PRO A 123 12.91 19.32 -4.83
C PRO A 123 13.94 18.70 -5.78
N ILE A 124 13.51 18.07 -6.88
CA ILE A 124 14.41 17.36 -7.81
C ILE A 124 14.58 18.20 -9.07
N LEU A 125 15.82 18.50 -9.42
CA LEU A 125 16.20 19.07 -10.72
C LEU A 125 16.68 17.94 -11.63
N ARG A 126 16.25 17.97 -12.90
CA ARG A 126 16.61 16.96 -13.90
C ARG A 126 17.02 17.61 -15.20
N ASN A 127 18.13 17.15 -15.76
CA ASN A 127 18.50 17.43 -17.14
C ASN A 127 18.06 16.25 -18.03
N HIS A 128 17.19 16.53 -19.01
CA HIS A 128 16.61 15.52 -19.89
C HIS A 128 17.61 15.00 -20.95
N GLU A 129 18.56 15.82 -21.37
CA GLU A 129 19.57 15.46 -22.37
C GLU A 129 20.62 14.53 -21.78
N THR A 130 21.09 14.83 -20.56
CA THR A 130 22.16 14.07 -19.90
C THR A 130 21.67 13.01 -18.92
N ASN A 131 20.36 12.97 -18.64
CA ASN A 131 19.74 12.13 -17.61
C ASN A 131 20.45 12.24 -16.24
N ARG A 132 20.84 13.46 -15.89
CA ARG A 132 21.47 13.83 -14.63
C ARG A 132 20.45 14.46 -13.67
N TYR A 133 20.65 14.22 -12.38
CA TYR A 133 19.72 14.58 -11.33
C TYR A 133 20.44 15.30 -10.19
N TRP A 134 19.76 16.27 -9.60
CA TRP A 134 20.23 17.04 -8.45
C TRP A 134 19.09 17.25 -7.46
N ILE A 135 19.41 17.29 -6.17
CA ILE A 135 18.52 17.90 -5.19
C ILE A 135 18.68 19.41 -5.26
N ASN A 136 17.58 20.16 -5.14
CA ASN A 136 17.62 21.60 -5.09
C ASN A 136 18.12 22.07 -3.71
N GLU A 137 19.35 22.59 -3.68
CA GLU A 137 20.03 22.94 -2.44
C GLU A 137 19.31 24.06 -1.66
N ASN A 138 18.52 24.90 -2.33
CA ASN A 138 17.69 25.92 -1.68
C ASN A 138 16.64 25.32 -0.72
N LEU A 139 16.29 24.04 -0.89
CA LEU A 139 15.40 23.31 0.00
C LEU A 139 16.16 22.51 1.08
N LEU A 140 17.50 22.46 1.02
CA LEU A 140 18.37 21.83 2.02
C LEU A 140 19.05 22.82 2.95
N LYS A 141 19.25 24.07 2.53
CA LYS A 141 19.87 25.12 3.34
C LYS A 141 18.80 26.04 3.94
N ILE A 142 18.61 25.99 5.25
CA ILE A 142 17.64 26.80 5.98
C ILE A 142 18.37 27.93 6.69
N ASN A 143 18.03 29.17 6.35
CA ASN A 143 18.63 30.36 6.96
C ASN A 143 17.81 30.81 8.17
N LEU A 144 18.45 30.86 9.34
CA LEU A 144 17.92 31.41 10.58
C LEU A 144 18.80 32.57 11.03
N GLY A 145 18.36 33.79 10.70
CA GLY A 145 19.19 34.99 10.87
C GLY A 145 20.45 34.90 10.00
N GLU A 146 21.62 35.01 10.62
CA GLU A 146 22.92 34.95 9.94
C GLU A 146 23.46 33.51 9.78
N THR A 147 22.81 32.52 10.40
CA THR A 147 23.27 31.12 10.36
C THR A 147 22.49 30.33 9.31
N SER A 148 23.22 29.56 8.49
CA SER A 148 22.64 28.63 7.52
C SER A 148 22.81 27.19 8.01
N PHE A 149 21.72 26.43 8.06
CA PHE A 149 21.70 25.03 8.49
C PHE A 149 21.45 24.11 7.31
N ASN A 150 22.24 23.05 7.18
CA ASN A 150 22.00 22.00 6.18
C ASN A 150 21.17 20.86 6.79
N ILE A 151 20.00 20.58 6.20
CA ILE A 151 19.06 19.57 6.70
C ILE A 151 19.19 18.19 6.06
N ALA A 152 20.18 17.98 5.18
CA ALA A 152 20.36 16.73 4.43
C ALA A 152 20.43 15.49 5.34
N LYS A 153 21.31 15.51 6.35
CA LYS A 153 21.49 14.40 7.29
C LYS A 153 20.23 14.13 8.11
N ALA A 154 19.55 15.18 8.57
CA ALA A 154 18.31 15.05 9.32
C ALA A 154 17.19 14.42 8.47
N ILE A 155 17.10 14.77 7.18
CA ILE A 155 16.13 14.16 6.25
C ILE A 155 16.37 12.66 6.09
N ILE A 156 17.64 12.25 5.92
CA ILE A 156 17.99 10.82 5.83
C ILE A 156 17.55 10.08 7.09
N GLU A 157 17.89 10.59 8.29
CA GLU A 157 17.49 9.96 9.56
C GLU A 157 15.96 9.90 9.72
N ILE A 158 15.22 10.96 9.34
CA ILE A 158 13.75 10.96 9.38
C ILE A 158 13.16 9.84 8.51
N ILE A 159 13.66 9.68 7.29
CA ILE A 159 13.16 8.68 6.35
C ILE A 159 13.54 7.27 6.81
N ASP A 160 14.73 7.08 7.37
CA ASP A 160 15.17 5.80 7.95
C ASP A 160 14.30 5.41 9.15
N GLU A 161 14.04 6.34 10.08
CA GLU A 161 13.17 6.08 11.23
C GLU A 161 11.73 5.74 10.80
N TYR A 162 11.25 6.36 9.72
CA TYR A 162 9.95 6.01 9.15
C TYR A 162 9.94 4.59 8.55
N ALA A 163 10.99 4.24 7.79
CA ALA A 163 11.14 2.90 7.22
C ALA A 163 11.23 1.82 8.31
N LYS A 164 12.05 2.04 9.35
CA LYS A 164 12.18 1.16 10.52
C LYS A 164 10.86 0.99 11.27
N THR A 165 10.12 2.09 11.49
CA THR A 165 8.80 2.04 12.15
C THR A 165 7.84 1.13 11.39
N LYS A 166 7.84 1.22 10.04
CA LYS A 166 7.02 0.37 9.18
C LYS A 166 7.47 -1.09 9.16
N GLN A 167 8.78 -1.33 9.09
CA GLN A 167 9.34 -2.70 9.18
C GLN A 167 9.01 -3.35 10.52
N GLY A 168 9.23 -2.65 11.63
CA GLY A 168 8.96 -3.19 12.97
C GLY A 168 7.48 -3.49 13.21
N ALA A 169 6.56 -2.68 12.68
CA ALA A 169 5.13 -2.97 12.74
C ALA A 169 4.79 -4.25 11.96
N PHE A 170 5.41 -4.46 10.80
CA PHE A 170 5.18 -5.64 9.98
C PHE A 170 5.82 -6.91 10.58
N GLN A 171 7.05 -6.84 11.08
CA GLN A 171 7.70 -7.95 11.78
C GLN A 171 6.90 -8.39 13.01
N ARG A 172 6.37 -7.45 13.79
CA ARG A 172 5.44 -7.77 14.89
C ARG A 172 4.20 -8.49 14.40
N PHE A 173 3.63 -8.07 13.27
CA PHE A 173 2.47 -8.74 12.67
C PHE A 173 2.77 -10.19 12.26
N VAL A 174 3.87 -10.43 11.54
CA VAL A 174 4.29 -11.78 11.14
C VAL A 174 4.55 -12.65 12.36
N LYS A 175 5.32 -12.14 13.33
CA LYS A 175 5.61 -12.85 14.57
C LYS A 175 4.34 -13.20 15.35
N SER A 176 3.38 -12.27 15.43
CA SER A 176 2.08 -12.56 16.06
C SER A 176 1.33 -13.68 15.32
N CYS A 177 1.40 -13.75 14.00
CA CYS A 177 0.79 -14.85 13.26
C CYS A 177 1.52 -16.18 13.53
N GLU A 178 2.85 -16.19 13.53
CA GLU A 178 3.67 -17.37 13.83
C GLU A 178 3.44 -17.88 15.25
N GLU A 179 3.39 -16.99 16.24
CA GLU A 179 3.03 -17.32 17.62
C GLU A 179 1.62 -17.95 17.69
N LEU A 180 0.65 -17.46 16.91
CA LEU A 180 -0.70 -18.03 16.84
C LEU A 180 -0.74 -19.39 16.09
N GLN A 181 0.20 -19.69 15.20
CA GLN A 181 0.32 -20.99 14.52
C GLN A 181 0.81 -22.11 15.45
N GLU A 182 1.63 -21.75 16.44
CA GLU A 182 2.20 -22.65 17.46
C GLU A 182 1.26 -22.88 18.66
N ILE A 183 0.20 -22.09 18.79
CA ILE A 183 -0.80 -22.32 19.84
C ILE A 183 -1.51 -23.66 19.56
N ASP A 184 -1.38 -24.56 20.53
CA ASP A 184 -2.04 -25.87 20.52
C ASP A 184 -3.58 -25.72 20.37
N LYS A 185 -4.26 -26.78 19.93
CA LYS A 185 -5.71 -26.79 19.57
C LYS A 185 -6.69 -26.30 20.67
N THR A 186 -6.18 -25.93 21.83
CA THR A 186 -6.89 -25.54 23.04
C THR A 186 -7.34 -24.07 23.07
N THR A 187 -6.88 -23.20 22.15
CA THR A 187 -7.33 -21.78 22.10
C THR A 187 -7.75 -21.24 20.72
N PRO A 188 -8.62 -21.93 19.95
CA PRO A 188 -9.04 -21.50 18.60
C PRO A 188 -9.69 -20.12 18.57
N LYS A 189 -10.41 -19.75 19.63
CA LYS A 189 -11.11 -18.47 19.76
C LYS A 189 -10.18 -17.25 19.66
N LYS A 190 -8.94 -17.34 20.16
CA LYS A 190 -7.97 -16.24 20.04
C LYS A 190 -7.55 -16.01 18.59
N ILE A 191 -7.38 -17.08 17.82
CA ILE A 191 -7.01 -17.01 16.41
C ILE A 191 -8.19 -16.43 15.61
N GLU A 192 -9.42 -16.87 15.91
CA GLU A 192 -10.63 -16.34 15.29
C GLU A 192 -10.78 -14.83 15.54
N GLU A 193 -10.66 -14.39 16.80
CA GLU A 193 -10.73 -12.96 17.16
C GLU A 193 -9.63 -12.14 16.47
N PHE A 194 -8.41 -12.70 16.36
CA PHE A 194 -7.31 -12.08 15.64
C PHE A 194 -7.65 -11.88 14.15
N VAL A 195 -8.05 -12.95 13.44
CA VAL A 195 -8.36 -12.91 12.01
C VAL A 195 -9.51 -11.94 11.71
N ILE A 196 -10.58 -11.97 12.51
CA ILE A 196 -11.71 -11.03 12.38
C ILE A 196 -11.24 -9.58 12.61
N GLY A 197 -10.34 -9.35 13.58
CA GLY A 197 -9.74 -8.05 13.84
C GLY A 197 -9.02 -7.46 12.63
N LEU A 198 -8.44 -8.30 11.76
CA LEU A 198 -7.76 -7.84 10.54
C LEU A 198 -8.71 -7.39 9.41
N LEU A 199 -10.01 -7.68 9.51
CA LEU A 199 -11.02 -7.23 8.55
C LEU A 199 -11.59 -5.85 8.88
N ALA A 200 -11.25 -5.27 10.03
CA ALA A 200 -11.87 -4.05 10.50
C ALA A 200 -11.70 -2.87 9.51
N PRO A 201 -12.67 -1.94 9.42
CA PRO A 201 -12.65 -0.84 8.44
C PRO A 201 -11.39 0.04 8.48
N ASN A 202 -10.69 0.10 9.62
CA ASN A 202 -9.47 0.87 9.84
C ASN A 202 -8.16 0.12 9.49
N ILE A 203 -8.19 -1.17 9.10
CA ILE A 203 -7.00 -2.00 8.81
C ILE A 203 -6.55 -1.89 7.35
N ASP A 204 -5.24 -1.78 7.06
CA ASP A 204 -4.65 -1.65 5.69
C ASP A 204 -5.43 -2.40 4.60
N ALA A 205 -5.80 -1.71 3.53
CA ALA A 205 -6.63 -2.27 2.47
C ALA A 205 -5.96 -3.49 1.81
N ARG A 206 -4.62 -3.53 1.78
CA ARG A 206 -3.85 -4.69 1.30
C ARG A 206 -3.98 -5.86 2.26
N LEU A 207 -3.94 -5.59 3.57
CA LEU A 207 -4.15 -6.62 4.58
C LEU A 207 -5.60 -7.14 4.54
N PHE A 208 -6.59 -6.26 4.35
CA PHE A 208 -7.97 -6.68 4.12
C PHE A 208 -8.10 -7.57 2.88
N GLU A 209 -7.44 -7.25 1.77
CA GLU A 209 -7.42 -8.08 0.57
C GLU A 209 -6.79 -9.47 0.84
N ILE A 210 -5.65 -9.52 1.54
CA ILE A 210 -4.99 -10.77 1.92
C ILE A 210 -5.90 -11.65 2.78
N VAL A 211 -6.53 -11.06 3.80
CA VAL A 211 -7.37 -11.80 4.74
C VAL A 211 -8.66 -12.26 4.07
N SER A 212 -9.32 -11.39 3.29
CA SER A 212 -10.51 -11.77 2.52
C SER A 212 -10.21 -12.84 1.47
N TYR A 213 -9.07 -12.76 0.77
CA TYR A 213 -8.60 -13.82 -0.12
C TYR A 213 -8.47 -15.15 0.62
N SER A 214 -7.75 -15.14 1.74
CA SER A 214 -7.46 -16.36 2.53
C SER A 214 -8.76 -17.02 3.02
N ILE A 215 -9.69 -16.22 3.55
CA ILE A 215 -11.00 -16.71 4.00
C ILE A 215 -11.81 -17.27 2.82
N LEU A 216 -11.93 -16.52 1.72
CA LEU A 216 -12.72 -16.95 0.56
C LEU A 216 -12.12 -18.19 -0.12
N LYS A 217 -10.79 -18.29 -0.18
CA LYS A 217 -10.07 -19.45 -0.74
C LYS A 217 -10.50 -20.74 -0.04
N TYR A 218 -10.56 -20.74 1.29
CA TYR A 218 -10.94 -21.92 2.05
C TYR A 218 -12.46 -22.11 2.17
N PHE A 219 -13.25 -21.04 2.18
CA PHE A 219 -14.71 -21.14 2.11
C PHE A 219 -15.21 -21.86 0.84
N TYR A 220 -14.57 -21.61 -0.30
CA TYR A 220 -14.92 -22.27 -1.57
C TYR A 220 -14.25 -23.64 -1.75
N HIS A 221 -13.28 -24.02 -0.92
CA HIS A 221 -12.38 -25.15 -1.18
C HIS A 221 -13.07 -26.51 -1.29
N GLU A 222 -14.12 -26.75 -0.50
CA GLU A 222 -14.90 -28.00 -0.51
C GLU A 222 -16.10 -27.96 -1.46
N GLN A 223 -16.40 -26.80 -2.05
CA GLN A 223 -17.55 -26.66 -2.93
C GLN A 223 -17.25 -27.34 -4.26
N GLN A 224 -18.01 -28.39 -4.57
CA GLN A 224 -17.85 -29.17 -5.79
C GLN A 224 -18.78 -28.68 -6.89
N ILE A 225 -18.26 -28.70 -8.10
CA ILE A 225 -19.06 -28.57 -9.30
C ILE A 225 -18.98 -29.83 -10.15
N ILE A 226 -20.04 -30.08 -10.91
CA ILE A 226 -20.15 -31.19 -11.85
C ILE A 226 -20.27 -30.60 -13.25
N TRP A 227 -19.35 -30.95 -14.15
CA TRP A 227 -19.32 -30.37 -15.50
C TRP A 227 -18.69 -31.31 -16.54
N GLY A 228 -19.19 -31.25 -17.76
CA GLY A 228 -18.69 -32.05 -18.89
C GLY A 228 -19.53 -31.80 -20.14
N PHE A 229 -18.99 -32.10 -21.31
CA PHE A 229 -19.71 -31.95 -22.58
C PHE A 229 -20.71 -33.10 -22.82
N GLU A 230 -20.46 -34.26 -22.20
CA GLU A 230 -21.28 -35.47 -22.34
C GLU A 230 -21.84 -35.86 -20.96
N MET A 231 -23.14 -36.15 -20.89
CA MET A 231 -23.84 -36.42 -19.61
C MET A 231 -23.35 -37.69 -18.90
N ASP A 232 -22.79 -38.64 -19.64
CA ASP A 232 -22.17 -39.86 -19.15
C ASP A 232 -20.68 -39.70 -18.80
N LYS A 233 -20.08 -38.54 -19.12
CA LYS A 233 -18.67 -38.20 -18.84
C LYS A 233 -18.54 -36.86 -18.11
N LEU A 234 -19.28 -36.72 -17.02
CA LEU A 234 -19.20 -35.55 -16.16
C LEU A 234 -18.01 -35.62 -15.21
N ASN A 235 -17.25 -34.54 -15.12
CA ASN A 235 -16.16 -34.34 -14.18
C ASN A 235 -16.70 -33.78 -12.87
N ARG A 236 -16.08 -34.15 -11.75
CA ARG A 236 -16.25 -33.47 -10.45
C ARG A 236 -14.96 -32.75 -10.11
N GLU A 237 -15.05 -31.44 -9.91
CA GLU A 237 -13.90 -30.60 -9.53
C GLU A 237 -14.31 -29.65 -8.41
N ASN A 238 -13.44 -29.47 -7.41
CA ASN A 238 -13.64 -28.46 -6.38
C ASN A 238 -13.36 -27.05 -6.94
N LEU A 239 -14.09 -26.06 -6.43
CA LEU A 239 -13.81 -24.66 -6.70
C LEU A 239 -12.42 -24.28 -6.16
N LYS A 240 -11.67 -23.51 -6.95
CA LYS A 240 -10.34 -23.03 -6.58
C LYS A 240 -10.26 -21.53 -6.84
N LEU A 241 -9.98 -20.76 -5.79
CA LEU A 241 -9.80 -19.32 -5.87
C LEU A 241 -8.32 -18.97 -6.00
N TYR A 242 -7.97 -18.32 -7.11
CA TYR A 242 -6.63 -17.87 -7.43
C TYR A 242 -6.52 -16.37 -7.24
N LYS A 243 -5.37 -15.90 -6.76
CA LYS A 243 -5.01 -14.48 -6.78
C LYS A 243 -4.34 -14.15 -8.10
N THR A 244 -4.71 -13.04 -8.74
CA THR A 244 -4.17 -12.62 -10.05
C THR A 244 -2.80 -11.95 -9.95
N GLY A 245 -2.38 -11.53 -8.75
CA GLY A 245 -1.12 -10.86 -8.52
C GLY A 245 -0.92 -10.43 -7.06
N ARG A 246 -0.16 -9.35 -6.85
CA ARG A 246 -0.05 -8.68 -5.55
C ARG A 246 -1.29 -7.86 -5.24
N THR A 247 -1.36 -7.34 -4.01
CA THR A 247 -2.54 -6.59 -3.58
C THR A 247 -2.75 -5.33 -4.41
N ASN A 248 -3.97 -5.17 -4.93
CA ASN A 248 -4.40 -4.06 -5.78
C ASN A 248 -5.67 -3.38 -5.29
N ALA A 249 -6.16 -3.69 -4.07
CA ALA A 249 -7.39 -3.14 -3.51
C ALA A 249 -7.53 -1.61 -3.53
N ASN A 250 -6.43 -0.87 -3.73
CA ASN A 250 -6.40 0.59 -3.85
C ASN A 250 -6.43 1.11 -5.30
N ASP A 251 -5.84 0.35 -6.23
CA ASP A 251 -5.54 0.77 -7.61
C ASP A 251 -6.57 0.24 -8.62
N GLY A 252 -7.44 -0.70 -8.18
CA GLY A 252 -8.48 -1.33 -8.99
C GLY A 252 -7.94 -2.46 -9.86
N GLY A 253 -8.85 -3.19 -10.50
CA GLY A 253 -8.54 -4.39 -11.27
C GLY A 253 -9.02 -5.67 -10.60
N ILE A 254 -8.95 -6.77 -11.34
CA ILE A 254 -9.38 -8.08 -10.85
C ILE A 254 -8.32 -8.64 -9.91
N ASP A 255 -8.71 -8.93 -8.68
CA ASP A 255 -7.83 -9.45 -7.63
C ASP A 255 -7.88 -10.98 -7.58
N PHE A 256 -9.07 -11.59 -7.73
CA PHE A 256 -9.23 -13.05 -7.68
C PHE A 256 -9.97 -13.61 -8.90
N VAL A 257 -9.64 -14.86 -9.24
CA VAL A 257 -10.31 -15.63 -10.30
C VAL A 257 -10.64 -17.02 -9.76
N MET A 258 -11.86 -17.48 -10.00
CA MET A 258 -12.28 -18.81 -9.59
C MET A 258 -12.28 -19.78 -10.76
N LYS A 259 -11.56 -20.89 -10.59
CA LYS A 259 -11.68 -22.06 -11.48
C LYS A 259 -12.66 -23.07 -10.86
N PRO A 260 -13.47 -23.77 -11.67
CA PRO A 260 -13.60 -23.65 -13.14
C PRO A 260 -14.72 -22.71 -13.62
N LEU A 261 -15.46 -22.07 -12.71
CA LEU A 261 -16.59 -21.21 -13.07
C LEU A 261 -16.20 -19.97 -13.90
N GLY A 262 -14.94 -19.53 -13.83
CA GLY A 262 -14.51 -18.28 -14.48
C GLY A 262 -15.00 -17.03 -13.75
N ARG A 263 -15.28 -17.15 -12.44
CA ARG A 263 -15.83 -16.05 -11.64
C ARG A 263 -14.75 -15.05 -11.25
N PHE A 264 -14.99 -13.76 -11.48
CA PHE A 264 -14.04 -12.69 -11.19
C PHE A 264 -14.38 -11.94 -9.91
N PHE A 265 -13.36 -11.60 -9.13
CA PHE A 265 -13.49 -10.87 -7.88
C PHE A 265 -12.63 -9.61 -7.90
N GLN A 266 -13.20 -8.52 -7.42
CA GLN A 266 -12.58 -7.21 -7.27
C GLN A 266 -12.70 -6.79 -5.80
N VAL A 267 -11.59 -6.45 -5.15
CA VAL A 267 -11.56 -6.01 -3.76
C VAL A 267 -11.43 -4.49 -3.69
N THR A 268 -12.28 -3.82 -2.91
CA THR A 268 -12.26 -2.35 -2.82
C THR A 268 -12.59 -1.85 -1.42
N GLU A 269 -11.94 -0.76 -1.02
CA GLU A 269 -12.30 0.01 0.17
C GLU A 269 -13.11 1.29 -0.13
N THR A 270 -13.38 1.59 -1.41
CA THR A 270 -14.10 2.79 -1.83
C THR A 270 -15.44 2.44 -2.48
N LEU A 271 -16.42 3.33 -2.31
CA LEU A 271 -17.74 3.28 -2.95
C LEU A 271 -17.82 4.19 -4.19
N ASP A 272 -16.68 4.65 -4.70
CA ASP A 272 -16.63 5.42 -5.94
C ASP A 272 -17.00 4.51 -7.13
N PHE A 273 -18.23 4.65 -7.63
CA PHE A 273 -18.79 3.85 -8.73
C PHE A 273 -17.89 3.84 -9.97
N LYS A 274 -17.08 4.88 -10.20
CA LYS A 274 -16.18 4.95 -11.36
C LYS A 274 -15.17 3.80 -11.38
N LYS A 275 -14.70 3.37 -10.20
CA LYS A 275 -13.78 2.22 -10.11
C LYS A 275 -14.48 0.91 -10.48
N TYR A 276 -15.69 0.70 -9.97
CA TYR A 276 -16.51 -0.48 -10.28
C TYR A 276 -16.75 -0.58 -11.79
N PHE A 277 -17.21 0.51 -12.41
CA PHE A 277 -17.53 0.52 -13.84
C PHE A 277 -16.28 0.38 -14.70
N LEU A 278 -15.15 0.95 -14.28
CA LEU A 278 -13.86 0.77 -14.94
C LEU A 278 -13.44 -0.70 -14.96
N ASP A 279 -13.57 -1.41 -13.84
CA ASP A 279 -13.17 -2.82 -13.75
C ASP A 279 -14.13 -3.73 -14.54
N ILE A 280 -15.42 -3.41 -14.58
CA ILE A 280 -16.41 -4.05 -15.47
C ILE A 280 -16.01 -3.84 -16.94
N ASP A 281 -15.64 -2.62 -17.33
CA ASP A 281 -15.23 -2.32 -18.71
C ASP A 281 -13.93 -3.02 -19.11
N LYS A 282 -12.97 -3.19 -18.17
CA LYS A 282 -11.70 -3.91 -18.41
C LYS A 282 -11.91 -5.37 -18.84
N ILE A 283 -13.01 -5.99 -18.45
CA ILE A 283 -13.35 -7.38 -18.81
C ILE A 283 -14.55 -7.45 -19.76
N GLN A 284 -14.75 -6.41 -20.58
CA GLN A 284 -15.83 -6.35 -21.58
C GLN A 284 -17.24 -6.57 -21.01
N LYS A 285 -17.50 -6.04 -19.81
CA LYS A 285 -18.80 -6.13 -19.13
C LYS A 285 -19.20 -7.55 -18.75
N TYR A 286 -18.22 -8.41 -18.52
CA TYR A 286 -18.44 -9.70 -17.87
C TYR A 286 -18.82 -9.50 -16.39
N PRO A 287 -19.63 -10.39 -15.78
CA PRO A 287 -20.02 -10.27 -14.37
C PRO A 287 -18.84 -10.27 -13.39
N VAL A 288 -18.88 -9.37 -12.41
CA VAL A 288 -17.84 -9.22 -11.37
C VAL A 288 -18.47 -9.29 -9.99
N THR A 289 -17.85 -10.06 -9.11
CA THR A 289 -18.13 -10.05 -7.68
C THR A 289 -17.26 -9.01 -6.98
N PHE A 290 -17.87 -8.14 -6.17
CA PHE A 290 -17.16 -7.09 -5.45
C PHE A 290 -17.03 -7.42 -3.95
N VAL A 291 -15.80 -7.55 -3.48
CA VAL A 291 -15.46 -7.71 -2.06
C VAL A 291 -15.20 -6.32 -1.47
N ILE A 292 -16.17 -5.79 -0.73
CA ILE A 292 -16.17 -4.41 -0.27
C ILE A 292 -15.82 -4.35 1.21
N LYS A 293 -14.80 -3.56 1.54
CA LYS A 293 -14.40 -3.28 2.93
C LYS A 293 -15.38 -2.34 3.62
N SER A 294 -16.57 -2.85 3.92
CA SER A 294 -17.64 -2.13 4.59
C SER A 294 -18.43 -3.08 5.47
N THR A 295 -18.97 -2.55 6.57
CA THR A 295 -19.92 -3.26 7.44
C THR A 295 -21.38 -2.95 7.07
N GLU A 296 -21.61 -2.09 6.09
CA GLU A 296 -22.95 -1.73 5.65
C GLU A 296 -23.65 -2.89 4.92
N PRO A 297 -25.00 -3.00 5.01
CA PRO A 297 -25.76 -3.99 4.26
C PRO A 297 -25.51 -3.93 2.75
N THR A 298 -25.47 -5.09 2.09
CA THR A 298 -25.21 -5.19 0.64
C THR A 298 -26.24 -4.43 -0.20
N THR A 299 -27.50 -4.37 0.24
CA THR A 299 -28.58 -3.58 -0.38
C THR A 299 -28.28 -2.08 -0.38
N ASP A 300 -27.72 -1.57 0.73
CA ASP A 300 -27.38 -0.17 0.87
C ASP A 300 -26.15 0.19 0.04
N LEU A 301 -25.17 -0.72 -0.01
CA LEU A 301 -23.99 -0.59 -0.88
C LEU A 301 -24.39 -0.51 -2.36
N LEU A 302 -25.22 -1.43 -2.84
CA LEU A 302 -25.75 -1.42 -4.21
C LEU A 302 -26.52 -0.13 -4.51
N LYS A 303 -27.36 0.32 -3.57
CA LYS A 303 -28.12 1.56 -3.71
C LYS A 303 -27.19 2.76 -3.83
N LYS A 304 -26.18 2.88 -2.96
CA LYS A 304 -25.19 3.97 -3.01
C LYS A 304 -24.42 4.00 -4.32
N ILE A 305 -23.99 2.85 -4.83
CA ILE A 305 -23.29 2.75 -6.13
C ILE A 305 -24.22 3.23 -7.25
N ARG A 306 -25.46 2.73 -7.31
CA ARG A 306 -26.47 3.12 -8.31
C ARG A 306 -26.80 4.61 -8.24
N ASP A 307 -27.07 5.14 -7.05
CA ASP A 307 -27.45 6.54 -6.85
C ASP A 307 -26.32 7.49 -7.27
N ASN A 308 -25.06 7.14 -6.95
CA ASN A 308 -23.90 7.93 -7.35
C ASN A 308 -23.64 7.88 -8.86
N ALA A 309 -23.81 6.70 -9.48
CA ALA A 309 -23.73 6.55 -10.93
C ALA A 309 -24.85 7.33 -11.66
N GLY A 310 -26.08 7.27 -11.13
CA GLY A 310 -27.24 7.98 -11.67
C GLY A 310 -27.07 9.49 -11.70
N LYS A 311 -26.43 10.06 -10.67
CA LYS A 311 -26.07 11.49 -10.63
C LYS A 311 -25.08 11.89 -11.74
N THR A 312 -24.27 10.95 -12.25
CA THR A 312 -23.23 11.25 -13.25
C THR A 312 -23.68 10.97 -14.68
N TYR A 313 -24.29 9.80 -14.92
CA TYR A 313 -24.67 9.39 -16.28
C TYR A 313 -26.02 9.93 -16.72
N SER A 314 -26.91 10.32 -15.79
CA SER A 314 -28.28 10.81 -16.02
C SER A 314 -29.24 9.86 -16.77
N ILE A 315 -28.72 8.88 -17.51
CA ILE A 315 -29.47 7.89 -18.30
C ILE A 315 -29.54 6.57 -17.53
N LYS A 316 -30.75 6.24 -17.06
CA LYS A 316 -31.00 5.04 -16.24
C LYS A 316 -30.57 3.74 -16.93
N ALA A 317 -30.86 3.60 -18.23
CA ALA A 317 -30.52 2.39 -18.99
C ALA A 317 -29.01 2.12 -19.08
N ILE A 318 -28.16 3.15 -18.99
CA ILE A 318 -26.70 2.97 -18.94
C ILE A 318 -26.30 2.43 -17.57
N VAL A 319 -26.82 3.04 -16.50
CA VAL A 319 -26.54 2.61 -15.12
C VAL A 319 -26.99 1.18 -14.90
N ASP A 320 -28.21 0.83 -15.34
CA ASP A 320 -28.76 -0.52 -15.18
C ASP A 320 -27.85 -1.58 -15.82
N LYS A 321 -27.34 -1.34 -17.04
CA LYS A 321 -26.40 -2.27 -17.69
C LYS A 321 -25.13 -2.55 -16.88
N TYR A 322 -24.56 -1.53 -16.22
CA TYR A 322 -23.39 -1.74 -15.36
C TYR A 322 -23.76 -2.43 -14.04
N MET A 323 -24.91 -2.07 -13.46
CA MET A 323 -25.40 -2.72 -12.24
C MET A 323 -25.70 -4.20 -12.46
N ASP A 324 -26.19 -4.58 -13.64
CA ASP A 324 -26.44 -5.98 -14.03
C ASP A 324 -25.13 -6.80 -14.15
N CYS A 325 -23.98 -6.12 -14.31
CA CYS A 325 -22.67 -6.77 -14.30
C CYS A 325 -22.12 -7.00 -12.87
N ILE A 326 -22.78 -6.48 -11.83
CA ILE A 326 -22.42 -6.77 -10.44
C ILE A 326 -23.06 -8.10 -10.05
N GLU A 327 -22.27 -9.17 -10.04
CA GLU A 327 -22.74 -10.53 -9.78
C GLU A 327 -23.09 -10.76 -8.30
N GLU A 328 -22.23 -10.30 -7.40
CA GLU A 328 -22.41 -10.39 -5.95
C GLU A 328 -21.65 -9.24 -5.26
N ILE A 329 -22.17 -8.78 -4.12
CA ILE A 329 -21.39 -7.97 -3.16
C ILE A 329 -21.11 -8.82 -1.93
N ILE A 330 -19.83 -8.92 -1.56
CA ILE A 330 -19.35 -9.56 -0.34
C ILE A 330 -18.81 -8.45 0.58
N ASN A 331 -19.49 -8.16 1.68
CA ASN A 331 -19.06 -7.16 2.66
C ASN A 331 -18.39 -7.84 3.87
N ILE A 332 -17.91 -7.05 4.85
CA ILE A 332 -17.24 -7.59 6.06
C ILE A 332 -18.13 -8.62 6.81
N PRO A 333 -19.43 -8.34 7.10
CA PRO A 333 -20.33 -9.33 7.68
C PRO A 333 -20.37 -10.65 6.89
N THR A 334 -20.52 -10.60 5.57
CA THR A 334 -20.52 -11.81 4.73
C THR A 334 -19.18 -12.55 4.79
N ILE A 335 -18.05 -11.84 4.86
CA ILE A 335 -16.74 -12.48 5.04
C ILE A 335 -16.67 -13.18 6.40
N ASN A 336 -17.18 -12.57 7.47
CA ASN A 336 -17.21 -13.19 8.79
C ASN A 336 -18.08 -14.46 8.83
N ASP A 337 -19.24 -14.46 8.17
CA ASP A 337 -20.08 -15.65 8.06
C ASP A 337 -19.35 -16.78 7.32
N ARG A 338 -18.72 -16.45 6.19
CA ARG A 338 -17.91 -17.40 5.41
C ARG A 338 -16.68 -17.90 6.16
N PHE A 339 -16.06 -17.05 6.97
CA PHE A 339 -14.97 -17.42 7.87
C PHE A 339 -15.45 -18.46 8.88
N ASN A 340 -16.56 -18.20 9.57
CA ASN A 340 -17.13 -19.14 10.54
C ASN A 340 -17.44 -20.49 9.90
N ASP A 341 -17.93 -20.51 8.67
CA ASP A 341 -18.21 -21.76 7.95
C ASP A 341 -16.94 -22.51 7.55
N ALA A 342 -15.89 -21.81 7.11
CA ALA A 342 -14.59 -22.41 6.83
C ALA A 342 -13.91 -22.94 8.12
N VAL A 343 -14.07 -22.24 9.25
CA VAL A 343 -13.57 -22.69 10.56
C VAL A 343 -14.27 -23.97 11.02
N LYS A 344 -15.59 -24.07 10.85
CA LYS A 344 -16.36 -25.31 11.13
C LYS A 344 -15.88 -26.50 10.31
N GLN A 345 -15.36 -26.26 9.09
CA GLN A 345 -14.76 -27.27 8.23
C GLN A 345 -13.30 -27.61 8.59
N GLY A 346 -12.71 -26.94 9.59
CA GLY A 346 -11.36 -27.20 10.07
C GLY A 346 -10.26 -26.38 9.39
N TYR A 347 -10.60 -25.35 8.61
CA TYR A 347 -9.64 -24.54 7.86
C TYR A 347 -9.01 -23.36 8.63
N LEU A 348 -9.27 -23.22 9.94
CA LEU A 348 -8.75 -22.09 10.74
C LEU A 348 -7.22 -21.94 10.61
N LYS A 349 -6.47 -23.03 10.78
CA LYS A 349 -5.01 -23.02 10.65
C LYS A 349 -4.58 -22.70 9.21
N SER A 350 -5.20 -23.34 8.22
CA SER A 350 -4.89 -23.12 6.81
C SER A 350 -5.14 -21.67 6.36
N ILE A 351 -6.18 -21.02 6.91
CA ILE A 351 -6.45 -19.59 6.69
C ILE A 351 -5.33 -18.73 7.27
N LEU A 352 -4.90 -19.02 8.50
CA LEU A 352 -3.79 -18.29 9.14
C LEU A 352 -2.48 -18.46 8.36
N ASP A 353 -2.16 -19.68 7.93
CA ASP A 353 -0.97 -20.00 7.13
C ASP A 353 -0.97 -19.24 5.80
N GLU A 354 -2.13 -19.13 5.15
CA GLU A 354 -2.29 -18.36 3.92
C GLU A 354 -2.10 -16.86 4.16
N ILE A 355 -2.65 -16.31 5.26
CA ILE A 355 -2.47 -14.90 5.62
C ILE A 355 -0.98 -14.57 5.78
N VAL A 356 -0.22 -15.44 6.46
CA VAL A 356 1.24 -15.28 6.64
C VAL A 356 1.94 -15.33 5.28
N THR A 357 1.68 -16.37 4.49
CA THR A 357 2.32 -16.57 3.18
C THR A 357 2.09 -15.38 2.26
N GLN A 358 0.83 -14.93 2.14
CA GLN A 358 0.48 -13.79 1.29
C GLN A 358 1.04 -12.48 1.82
N SER A 359 1.15 -12.32 3.13
CA SER A 359 1.76 -11.14 3.76
C SER A 359 3.27 -11.09 3.53
N LYS A 360 4.01 -12.21 3.68
CA LYS A 360 5.45 -12.26 3.36
C LYS A 360 5.71 -11.86 1.89
N VAL A 361 4.89 -12.39 0.96
CA VAL A 361 4.96 -12.03 -0.47
C VAL A 361 4.64 -10.55 -0.72
N GLU A 362 3.58 -10.01 -0.10
CA GLU A 362 3.16 -8.63 -0.35
C GLU A 362 4.20 -7.61 0.15
N PHE A 363 4.71 -7.82 1.35
CA PHE A 363 5.58 -6.87 2.04
C PHE A 363 7.08 -7.09 1.78
N ASN A 364 7.44 -8.00 0.86
CA ASN A 364 8.83 -8.38 0.55
C ASN A 364 9.61 -8.77 1.80
N TYR A 365 9.02 -9.64 2.62
CA TYR A 365 9.73 -10.22 3.73
C TYR A 365 10.50 -11.42 3.22
N GLU A 366 11.81 -11.23 3.07
CA GLU A 366 12.75 -12.34 3.01
C GLU A 366 13.00 -12.73 4.48
N ASP A 367 12.80 -14.00 4.81
CA ASP A 367 13.19 -14.50 6.12
C ASP A 367 14.71 -14.27 6.22
N LEU A 368 15.13 -13.28 7.00
CA LEU A 368 16.54 -13.01 7.32
C LEU A 368 17.21 -14.15 8.11
N ASN A 369 16.56 -15.32 8.17
CA ASN A 369 16.97 -16.53 8.87
C ASN A 369 17.14 -17.73 7.93
N GLU A 370 17.05 -17.58 6.62
CA GLU A 370 17.77 -18.49 5.73
C GLU A 370 19.21 -17.97 5.66
N GLU A 371 19.98 -18.23 6.73
CA GLU A 371 21.42 -18.37 6.56
C GLU A 371 21.60 -19.37 5.43
N GLU A 372 22.31 -18.96 4.39
CA GLU A 372 22.85 -19.85 3.37
C GLU A 372 23.64 -20.94 4.12
N GLU A 373 22.99 -22.09 4.36
CA GLU A 373 23.73 -23.32 4.60
C GLU A 373 24.37 -23.68 3.27
N ASP A 374 25.67 -23.37 3.18
CA ASP A 374 26.62 -23.71 2.12
C ASP A 374 26.43 -25.12 1.51
#